data_AF-A0AB37ZBM3-F1
#
_entry.id   AF-A0AB37ZBM3-F1
#
_cell.length_a   1.000
_cell.length_b   1.000
_cell.length_c   1.000
_cell.angle_alpha   90.00
_cell.angle_beta   90.00
_cell.angle_gamma   90.00
#
_symmetry.space_group_name_H-M   'P 1'
#
loop_
_entity.id
_entity.type
_entity.pdbx_description
1 polymer ?
#
loop_
_entity_poly.entity_id
_entity_poly.type
_entity_poly.pdbx_seq_one_letter_code
_entity_poly.pdbx_strand_id
1 'polypeptide(L)'
;MHDYAIFGHSRASIGRWLGVVSVIFTGAASSLLFWLYQATQIEALTTAVITPAVIYFILHYLFNKYAWKLPFFSIPDIGGTWSVTGETLNEDGSTRYNWNAEIDIEQTWEKICITLKTTQSSSESYTATLGKKPGTKSGWVLHYSYTNNPESDQYHEFNSHKGYCELVFDRNLKSGVAAYFNSNGRRTFGKMSLCKEES
;
A
#
# COMPACT_ATOMS: atom_id res chain seq x y z
N MET A 1 -5.73 -7.62 -0.59
CA MET A 1 -5.59 -6.15 -0.67
C MET A 1 -6.94 -5.47 -0.85
N HIS A 2 -7.12 -4.32 -0.20
CA HIS A 2 -8.30 -3.46 -0.29
C HIS A 2 -7.92 -2.04 -0.74
N ASP A 3 -8.90 -1.20 -1.09
CA ASP A 3 -8.64 0.20 -1.42
C ASP A 3 -8.21 1.01 -0.18
N TYR A 4 -7.42 2.06 -0.39
CA TYR A 4 -6.96 2.96 0.67
C TYR A 4 -6.79 4.41 0.18
N ALA A 5 -6.93 5.37 1.09
CA ALA A 5 -6.74 6.77 0.74
C ALA A 5 -5.28 7.20 0.97
N ILE A 6 -4.70 7.94 0.02
CA ILE A 6 -3.41 8.61 0.21
C ILE A 6 -3.66 10.11 0.25
N PHE A 7 -3.47 10.73 1.40
CA PHE A 7 -3.68 12.16 1.56
C PHE A 7 -2.64 12.98 0.80
N GLY A 8 -3.11 14.03 0.14
CA GLY A 8 -2.30 14.86 -0.76
C GLY A 8 -2.21 14.36 -2.20
N HIS A 9 -2.71 13.15 -2.50
CA HIS A 9 -2.59 12.54 -3.83
C HIS A 9 -3.95 12.14 -4.41
N SER A 10 -4.47 12.95 -5.33
CA SER A 10 -5.80 12.72 -5.95
C SER A 10 -5.74 11.67 -7.06
N ARG A 11 -6.45 10.55 -6.87
CA ARG A 11 -6.65 9.50 -7.88
C ARG A 11 -7.27 10.04 -9.18
N ALA A 12 -8.24 10.94 -9.06
CA ALA A 12 -8.88 11.56 -10.22
C ALA A 12 -7.89 12.42 -11.03
N SER A 13 -6.97 13.13 -10.37
CA SER A 13 -5.96 13.94 -11.05
C SER A 13 -4.98 13.06 -11.83
N ILE A 14 -4.50 11.97 -11.21
CA ILE A 14 -3.59 11.01 -11.86
C ILE A 14 -4.29 10.36 -13.05
N GLY A 15 -5.52 9.86 -12.90
CA GLY A 15 -6.29 9.28 -14.00
C GLY A 15 -6.49 10.26 -15.16
N ARG A 16 -6.76 11.54 -14.87
CA ARG A 16 -6.90 12.58 -15.89
C ARG A 16 -5.61 12.76 -16.70
N TRP A 17 -4.47 12.85 -16.02
CA TRP A 17 -3.18 13.01 -16.70
C TRP A 17 -2.76 11.76 -17.48
N LEU A 18 -3.04 10.56 -16.97
CA LEU A 18 -2.86 9.33 -17.74
C LEU A 18 -3.71 9.34 -19.03
N GLY A 19 -4.93 9.86 -18.98
CA GLY A 19 -5.79 10.03 -20.16
C GLY A 19 -5.25 11.05 -21.17
N VAL A 20 -4.76 12.21 -20.70
CA VAL A 20 -4.12 13.19 -21.59
C VAL A 20 -2.88 12.58 -22.26
N VAL A 21 -2.05 11.90 -21.48
CA VAL A 21 -0.83 11.25 -21.97
C VAL A 21 -1.17 10.13 -22.96
N SER A 22 -2.23 9.35 -22.75
CA SER A 22 -2.63 8.29 -23.69
C SER A 22 -3.03 8.83 -25.07
N VAL A 23 -3.71 9.98 -25.13
CA VAL A 23 -4.04 10.65 -26.40
C VAL A 23 -2.77 11.10 -27.13
N ILE A 24 -1.82 11.71 -26.42
CA ILE A 24 -0.54 12.16 -27.00
C ILE A 24 0.24 10.97 -27.55
N PHE A 25 0.38 9.90 -26.76
CA PHE A 25 1.07 8.68 -27.20
C PHE A 25 0.36 7.97 -28.35
N THR A 26 -0.97 8.09 -28.46
CA THR A 26 -1.70 7.55 -29.60
C THR A 26 -1.27 8.25 -30.89
N GLY A 27 -1.22 9.59 -30.89
CA GLY A 27 -0.75 10.35 -32.05
C GLY A 27 0.71 10.03 -32.41
N ALA A 28 1.59 9.90 -31.41
CA ALA A 28 2.98 9.50 -31.62
C ALA A 28 3.09 8.09 -32.20
N ALA A 29 2.32 7.12 -31.69
CA ALA A 29 2.29 5.75 -32.17
C ALA A 29 1.75 5.67 -33.61
N SER A 30 0.67 6.39 -33.92
CA SER A 30 0.14 6.48 -35.30
C SER A 30 1.17 7.10 -36.26
N SER A 31 1.89 8.13 -35.84
CA SER A 31 2.94 8.75 -36.64
C SER A 31 4.10 7.79 -36.88
N LEU A 32 4.48 7.01 -35.87
CA LEU A 32 5.51 5.98 -35.98
C LEU A 32 5.09 4.84 -36.93
N LEU A 33 3.84 4.36 -36.84
CA LEU A 33 3.30 3.35 -37.75
C LEU A 33 3.32 3.83 -39.20
N PHE A 34 2.92 5.08 -39.44
CA PHE A 34 2.98 5.69 -40.76
C PHE A 34 4.42 5.77 -41.28
N TRP A 35 5.36 6.22 -40.46
CA TRP A 35 6.78 6.26 -40.84
C TRP A 35 7.35 4.87 -41.16
N LEU A 36 7.01 3.85 -40.36
CA LEU A 36 7.41 2.46 -40.62
C LEU A 36 6.79 1.90 -41.90
N TYR A 37 5.53 2.24 -42.19
CA TYR A 37 4.90 1.88 -43.46
C TYR A 37 5.67 2.47 -44.64
N GLN A 38 6.02 3.75 -44.59
CA GLN A 38 6.80 4.39 -45.66
C GLN A 38 8.16 3.70 -45.89
N ALA A 39 8.79 3.20 -44.83
CA ALA A 39 10.09 2.51 -44.89
C ALA A 39 10.00 1.04 -45.37
N THR A 40 8.93 0.32 -45.01
CA THR A 40 8.84 -1.14 -45.19
C THR A 40 7.81 -1.58 -46.24
N GLN A 41 6.86 -0.70 -46.59
CA GLN A 41 5.73 -0.98 -47.48
C GLN A 41 4.82 -2.13 -47.01
N ILE A 42 4.84 -2.46 -45.72
CA ILE A 42 3.98 -3.50 -45.13
C ILE A 42 2.57 -2.92 -44.89
N GLU A 43 1.60 -3.34 -45.70
CA GLU A 43 0.21 -2.82 -45.66
C GLU A 43 -0.47 -2.96 -44.29
N ALA A 44 -0.15 -4.02 -43.54
CA ALA A 44 -0.72 -4.27 -42.20
C ALA A 44 -0.45 -3.13 -41.19
N LEU A 45 0.57 -2.30 -41.42
CA LEU A 45 0.86 -1.15 -40.56
C LEU A 45 -0.17 -0.02 -40.72
N THR A 46 -0.84 0.06 -41.86
CA THR A 46 -1.87 1.09 -42.14
C THR A 46 -3.23 0.74 -41.55
N THR A 47 -3.50 -0.56 -41.37
CA THR A 47 -4.76 -1.08 -40.81
C THR A 47 -4.70 -1.27 -39.29
N ALA A 48 -3.51 -1.14 -38.69
CA ALA A 48 -3.31 -1.22 -37.26
C ALA A 48 -3.98 -0.03 -36.55
N VAL A 49 -5.00 -0.31 -35.74
CA VAL A 49 -5.70 0.71 -34.94
C VAL A 49 -5.18 0.68 -33.50
N ILE A 50 -4.43 1.71 -33.13
CA ILE A 50 -4.05 1.96 -31.73
C ILE A 50 -5.03 2.98 -31.18
N THR A 51 -5.84 2.59 -30.20
CA THR A 51 -6.79 3.50 -29.56
C THR A 51 -6.20 4.11 -28.28
N PRO A 52 -6.62 5.33 -27.90
CA PRO A 52 -6.21 5.92 -26.62
C PRO A 52 -6.61 5.07 -25.41
N ALA A 53 -7.66 4.25 -25.54
CA ALA A 53 -8.09 3.33 -24.49
C ALA A 53 -7.05 2.25 -24.22
N VAL A 54 -6.50 1.61 -25.26
CA VAL A 54 -5.46 0.57 -25.09
C VAL A 54 -4.23 1.16 -24.43
N ILE A 55 -3.76 2.33 -24.90
CA ILE A 55 -2.62 3.01 -24.29
C ILE A 55 -2.93 3.39 -22.84
N TYR A 56 -4.12 3.90 -22.55
CA TYR A 56 -4.53 4.23 -21.20
C TYR A 56 -4.46 3.02 -20.27
N PHE A 57 -4.99 1.85 -20.66
CA PHE A 57 -4.94 0.65 -19.83
C PHE A 57 -3.51 0.20 -19.55
N ILE A 58 -2.61 0.29 -20.54
CA ILE A 58 -1.18 -0.02 -20.37
C ILE A 58 -0.55 0.97 -19.40
N LEU A 59 -0.71 2.28 -19.63
CA LEU A 59 -0.17 3.32 -18.76
C LEU A 59 -0.71 3.22 -17.33
N HIS A 60 -2.00 2.93 -17.19
CA HIS A 60 -2.65 2.73 -15.90
C HIS A 60 -2.08 1.53 -15.16
N TYR A 61 -1.92 0.38 -15.83
CA TYR A 61 -1.31 -0.80 -15.25
C TYR A 61 0.14 -0.55 -14.80
N LEU A 62 0.95 0.06 -15.67
CA LEU A 62 2.33 0.43 -15.36
C LEU A 62 2.40 1.43 -14.21
N PHE A 63 1.49 2.41 -14.20
CA PHE A 63 1.41 3.39 -13.14
C PHE A 63 1.03 2.74 -11.82
N ASN A 64 0.04 1.84 -11.80
CA ASN A 64 -0.45 1.21 -10.57
C ASN A 64 0.62 0.31 -9.93
N LYS A 65 1.42 -0.38 -10.74
CA LYS A 65 2.41 -1.34 -10.23
C LYS A 65 3.80 -0.73 -9.98
N TYR A 66 4.24 0.19 -10.84
CA TYR A 66 5.64 0.62 -10.88
C TYR A 66 5.83 2.14 -10.80
N ALA A 67 5.17 2.92 -11.67
CA ALA A 67 5.57 4.32 -11.87
C ALA A 67 5.30 5.21 -10.65
N TRP A 68 4.30 4.87 -9.82
CA TRP A 68 3.97 5.62 -8.60
C TRP A 68 5.12 5.65 -7.57
N LYS A 69 6.04 4.68 -7.62
CA LYS A 69 7.20 4.57 -6.72
C LYS A 69 8.31 5.57 -7.04
N LEU A 70 8.22 6.25 -8.18
CA LEU A 70 9.22 7.23 -8.60
C LEU A 70 9.17 8.46 -7.67
N PRO A 71 10.33 9.04 -7.31
CA PRO A 71 10.41 10.15 -6.35
C PRO A 71 9.61 11.39 -6.78
N PHE A 72 9.37 11.54 -8.09
CA PHE A 72 8.53 12.60 -8.65
C PHE A 72 7.13 12.65 -8.04
N PHE A 73 6.51 11.48 -7.79
CA PHE A 73 5.14 11.44 -7.28
C PHE A 73 5.06 11.67 -5.77
N SER A 74 6.17 11.67 -5.04
CA SER A 74 6.17 11.91 -3.59
C SER A 74 5.20 11.01 -2.81
N ILE A 75 4.99 9.77 -3.28
CA ILE A 75 4.21 8.72 -2.61
C ILE A 75 5.23 7.75 -1.98
N PRO A 76 5.11 7.41 -0.69
CA PRO A 76 6.04 6.50 -0.04
C PRO A 76 5.72 5.06 -0.42
N ASP A 77 6.75 4.30 -0.78
CA ASP A 77 6.66 2.84 -0.87
C ASP A 77 6.96 2.24 0.51
N ILE A 78 5.91 1.96 1.27
CA ILE A 78 5.99 1.32 2.60
C ILE A 78 5.93 -0.20 2.50
N GLY A 79 5.83 -0.74 1.29
CA GLY A 79 5.70 -2.16 1.05
C GLY A 79 6.93 -2.97 1.48
N GLY A 80 6.69 -4.24 1.79
CA GLY A 80 7.69 -5.21 2.24
C GLY A 80 7.42 -5.71 3.66
N THR A 81 8.35 -6.54 4.14
CA THR A 81 8.28 -7.19 5.45
C THR A 81 8.94 -6.35 6.54
N TRP A 82 8.33 -6.34 7.72
CA TRP A 82 8.75 -5.59 8.89
C TRP A 82 8.78 -6.50 10.11
N SER A 83 9.93 -6.56 10.77
CA SER A 83 10.07 -7.20 12.07
C SER A 83 9.48 -6.32 13.16
N VAL A 84 8.68 -6.90 14.06
CA VAL A 84 7.91 -6.18 15.07
C VAL A 84 8.22 -6.69 16.47
N THR A 85 8.47 -5.74 17.37
CA THR A 85 8.46 -5.96 18.82
C THR A 85 7.28 -5.19 19.42
N GLY A 86 6.38 -5.92 20.08
CA GLY A 86 5.12 -5.40 20.60
C GLY A 86 5.02 -5.50 22.11
N GLU A 87 4.39 -4.50 22.71
CA GLU A 87 4.09 -4.42 24.14
C GLU A 87 2.59 -4.23 24.31
N THR A 88 1.90 -5.22 24.91
CA THR A 88 0.54 -4.99 25.41
C THR A 88 0.62 -4.32 26.76
N LEU A 89 -0.15 -3.26 26.96
CA LEU A 89 -0.11 -2.44 28.16
C LEU A 89 -1.27 -2.75 29.11
N ASN A 90 -1.06 -2.49 30.39
CA ASN A 90 -2.09 -2.35 31.40
C ASN A 90 -2.66 -0.92 31.40
N GLU A 91 -3.76 -0.70 32.12
CA GLU A 91 -4.38 0.64 32.24
C GLU A 91 -3.48 1.68 32.89
N ASP A 92 -2.52 1.25 33.74
CA ASP A 92 -1.51 2.11 34.35
C ASP A 92 -0.31 2.41 33.41
N GLY A 93 -0.33 1.88 32.18
CA GLY A 93 0.73 2.03 31.18
C GLY A 93 1.92 1.08 31.37
N SER A 94 1.90 0.21 32.37
CA SER A 94 2.93 -0.82 32.54
C SER A 94 2.78 -1.93 31.49
N THR A 95 3.89 -2.55 31.10
CA THR A 95 3.89 -3.64 30.11
C THR A 95 3.30 -4.91 30.75
N ARG A 96 2.17 -5.37 30.20
CA ARG A 96 1.50 -6.61 30.62
C ARG A 96 2.18 -7.85 30.04
N TYR A 97 2.49 -7.81 28.74
CA TYR A 97 3.25 -8.85 28.07
C TYR A 97 3.93 -8.30 26.81
N ASN A 98 5.13 -8.83 26.55
CA ASN A 98 5.89 -8.60 25.33
C ASN A 98 5.58 -9.70 24.32
N TRP A 99 5.59 -9.36 23.04
CA TRP A 99 5.36 -10.30 21.95
C TRP A 99 6.13 -9.86 20.70
N ASN A 100 6.44 -10.82 19.83
CA ASN A 100 7.09 -10.57 18.56
C ASN A 100 6.14 -10.91 17.42
N ALA A 101 6.29 -10.22 16.30
CA ALA A 101 5.51 -10.48 15.11
C ALA A 101 6.26 -10.05 13.85
N GLU A 102 5.67 -10.41 12.72
CA GLU A 102 6.01 -9.92 11.41
C GLU A 102 4.81 -9.14 10.86
N ILE A 103 5.07 -8.00 10.23
CA ILE A 103 4.09 -7.28 9.43
C ILE A 103 4.53 -7.35 7.96
N ASP A 104 3.66 -7.85 7.10
CA ASP A 104 3.80 -7.78 5.66
C ASP A 104 2.88 -6.70 5.10
N ILE A 105 3.44 -5.78 4.32
CA ILE A 105 2.70 -4.71 3.65
C ILE A 105 2.82 -4.92 2.13
N GLU A 106 1.71 -5.32 1.52
CA GLU A 106 1.57 -5.31 0.07
C GLU A 106 0.96 -3.98 -0.36
N GLN A 107 1.64 -3.23 -1.24
CA GLN A 107 1.20 -1.91 -1.69
C GLN A 107 1.27 -1.75 -3.21
N THR A 108 0.17 -1.29 -3.80
CA THR A 108 0.14 -0.66 -5.12
C THR A 108 -0.35 0.78 -4.98
N TRP A 109 -0.41 1.51 -6.10
CA TRP A 109 -1.04 2.83 -6.12
C TRP A 109 -2.49 2.79 -5.60
N GLU A 110 -3.26 1.78 -6.03
CA GLU A 110 -4.70 1.71 -5.74
C GLU A 110 -5.04 0.90 -4.48
N LYS A 111 -4.22 -0.08 -4.12
CA LYS A 111 -4.57 -1.06 -3.09
C LYS A 111 -3.46 -1.24 -2.08
N ILE A 112 -3.85 -1.67 -0.89
CA ILE A 112 -2.93 -2.05 0.18
C ILE A 112 -3.46 -3.30 0.90
N CYS A 113 -2.58 -4.11 1.45
CA CYS A 113 -2.89 -5.14 2.43
C CYS A 113 -1.84 -5.05 3.52
N ILE A 114 -2.27 -5.02 4.78
CA ILE A 114 -1.40 -5.13 5.92
C ILE A 114 -1.78 -6.40 6.65
N THR A 115 -0.83 -7.33 6.71
CA THR A 115 -0.99 -8.59 7.42
C THR A 115 -0.02 -8.60 8.59
N LEU A 116 -0.51 -8.88 9.79
CA LEU A 116 0.33 -9.10 10.96
C LEU A 116 0.27 -10.57 11.34
N LYS A 117 1.42 -11.20 11.52
CA LYS A 117 1.52 -12.59 11.96
C LYS A 117 2.34 -12.69 13.24
N THR A 118 1.73 -13.26 14.27
CA THR A 118 2.40 -13.67 15.51
C THR A 118 2.60 -15.19 15.50
N THR A 119 3.21 -15.74 16.56
CA THR A 119 3.27 -17.21 16.75
C THR A 119 1.90 -17.87 16.95
N GLN A 120 0.87 -17.12 17.38
CA GLN A 120 -0.41 -17.68 17.82
C GLN A 120 -1.63 -17.18 17.03
N SER A 121 -1.47 -16.15 16.21
CA SER A 121 -2.58 -15.51 15.51
C SER A 121 -2.10 -14.66 14.33
N SER A 122 -3.02 -14.41 13.39
CA SER A 122 -2.80 -13.49 12.28
C SER A 122 -3.94 -12.46 12.19
N SER A 123 -3.65 -11.31 11.60
CA SER A 123 -4.67 -10.30 11.32
C SER A 123 -4.45 -9.66 9.96
N GLU A 124 -5.54 -9.23 9.35
CA GLU A 124 -5.53 -8.59 8.04
C GLU A 124 -6.31 -7.27 8.07
N SER A 125 -5.79 -6.28 7.34
CA SER A 125 -6.45 -4.98 7.20
C SER A 125 -7.68 -5.03 6.29
N TYR A 126 -8.65 -4.16 6.56
CA TYR A 126 -9.82 -3.97 5.68
C TYR A 126 -10.14 -2.49 5.40
N THR A 127 -9.46 -1.55 6.07
CA THR A 127 -9.46 -0.12 5.75
C THR A 127 -8.08 0.45 6.01
N ALA A 128 -7.64 1.43 5.21
CA ALA A 128 -6.40 2.15 5.48
C ALA A 128 -6.40 3.58 4.92
N THR A 129 -5.62 4.44 5.55
CA THR A 129 -5.26 5.78 5.07
C THR A 129 -3.77 6.01 5.27
N LEU A 130 -3.12 6.69 4.33
CA LEU A 130 -1.70 7.01 4.36
C LEU A 130 -1.51 8.51 4.16
N GLY A 131 -0.79 9.16 5.06
CA GLY A 131 -0.60 10.61 5.04
C GLY A 131 0.81 11.01 5.42
N LYS A 132 1.27 12.12 4.84
CA LYS A 132 2.54 12.74 5.25
C LYS A 132 2.33 13.47 6.57
N LYS A 133 3.19 13.22 7.55
CA LYS A 133 3.12 13.93 8.83
C LYS A 133 3.63 15.38 8.63
N PRO A 134 3.00 16.41 9.23
CA PRO A 134 3.47 17.79 9.12
C PRO A 134 4.88 17.96 9.70
N GLY A 135 5.74 18.76 9.04
CA GLY A 135 7.11 19.07 9.48
C GLY A 135 8.21 18.58 8.53
N THR A 136 9.39 19.21 8.58
CA THR A 136 10.49 18.99 7.62
C THR A 136 11.29 17.70 7.85
N LYS A 137 11.22 17.13 9.07
CA LYS A 137 11.82 15.84 9.43
C LYS A 137 10.79 14.73 9.59
N SER A 138 9.54 15.02 9.26
CA SER A 138 8.41 14.16 9.56
C SER A 138 8.28 13.07 8.51
N GLY A 139 8.06 11.83 8.98
CA GLY A 139 7.82 10.69 8.10
C GLY A 139 6.36 10.58 7.69
N TRP A 140 5.84 9.36 7.69
CA TRP A 140 4.51 9.04 7.20
C TRP A 140 3.68 8.39 8.30
N VAL A 141 2.37 8.62 8.27
CA VAL A 141 1.41 7.98 9.17
C VAL A 141 0.46 7.12 8.36
N LEU A 142 0.37 5.85 8.74
CA LEU A 142 -0.58 4.87 8.25
C LEU A 142 -1.59 4.61 9.36
N HIS A 143 -2.87 4.82 9.07
CA HIS A 143 -3.95 4.36 9.93
C HIS A 143 -4.65 3.19 9.24
N TYR A 144 -4.88 2.09 9.94
CA TYR A 144 -5.62 0.97 9.40
C TYR A 144 -6.46 0.27 10.45
N SER A 145 -7.58 -0.30 10.00
CA SER A 145 -8.38 -1.20 10.82
C SER A 145 -8.17 -2.64 10.36
N TYR A 146 -8.14 -3.57 11.31
CA TYR A 146 -7.82 -4.97 11.06
C TYR A 146 -8.85 -5.92 11.69
N THR A 147 -8.93 -7.13 11.15
CA THR A 147 -9.63 -8.26 11.75
C THR A 147 -8.63 -9.34 12.10
N ASN A 148 -8.70 -9.87 13.32
CA ASN A 148 -7.88 -11.00 13.75
C ASN A 148 -8.60 -12.31 13.43
N ASN A 149 -7.87 -13.24 12.80
CA ASN A 149 -8.28 -14.62 12.58
C ASN A 149 -7.36 -15.51 13.43
N PRO A 150 -7.86 -16.12 14.53
CA PRO A 150 -7.08 -17.11 15.26
C PRO A 150 -6.82 -18.32 14.34
N GLU A 151 -5.68 -18.97 14.51
CA GLU A 151 -5.38 -20.22 13.79
C GLU A 151 -6.42 -21.31 14.17
N SER A 152 -6.73 -22.19 13.22
CA SER A 152 -7.88 -23.10 13.27
C SER A 152 -7.88 -24.07 14.46
N ASP A 153 -6.73 -24.30 15.07
CA ASP A 153 -6.51 -25.14 16.24
C ASP A 153 -6.84 -24.46 17.59
N GLN A 154 -7.06 -23.13 17.59
CA GLN A 154 -7.33 -22.33 18.80
C GLN A 154 -8.68 -21.57 18.75
N TYR A 155 -9.57 -21.92 17.81
CA TYR A 155 -10.89 -21.30 17.62
C TYR A 155 -11.77 -21.32 18.88
N HIS A 156 -11.55 -22.28 19.78
CA HIS A 156 -12.31 -22.40 21.02
C HIS A 156 -11.85 -21.43 22.12
N GLU A 157 -10.65 -20.85 22.01
CA GLU A 157 -10.07 -19.96 23.03
C GLU A 157 -10.01 -18.48 22.59
N PHE A 158 -9.94 -18.21 21.28
CA PHE A 158 -9.85 -16.85 20.75
C PHE A 158 -11.05 -16.51 19.86
N ASN A 159 -11.79 -15.47 20.26
CA ASN A 159 -12.80 -14.88 19.39
C ASN A 159 -12.14 -13.94 18.38
N SER A 160 -12.58 -13.99 17.11
CA SER A 160 -12.23 -12.98 16.13
C SER A 160 -12.61 -11.59 16.67
N HIS A 161 -11.68 -10.65 16.57
CA HIS A 161 -11.87 -9.30 17.04
C HIS A 161 -11.36 -8.31 16.00
N LYS A 162 -11.97 -7.12 16.00
CA LYS A 162 -11.59 -6.01 15.13
C LYS A 162 -10.74 -5.04 15.92
N GLY A 163 -9.76 -4.42 15.28
CA GLY A 163 -8.97 -3.39 15.93
C GLY A 163 -8.56 -2.29 14.97
N TYR A 164 -7.79 -1.38 15.53
CA TYR A 164 -7.25 -0.22 14.86
C TYR A 164 -5.77 -0.07 15.22
N CYS A 165 -5.00 0.42 14.26
CA CYS A 165 -3.59 0.69 14.43
C CYS A 165 -3.24 2.02 13.75
N GLU A 166 -2.48 2.84 14.47
CA GLU A 166 -1.77 4.00 13.95
C GLU A 166 -0.29 3.65 13.91
N LEU A 167 0.31 3.68 12.73
CA LEU A 167 1.72 3.40 12.49
C LEU A 167 2.41 4.63 11.92
N VAL A 168 3.45 5.09 12.61
CA VAL A 168 4.26 6.24 12.22
C VAL A 168 5.62 5.74 11.75
N PHE A 169 5.88 5.86 10.45
CA PHE A 169 7.17 5.56 9.84
C PHE A 169 8.13 6.73 10.00
N ASP A 170 9.42 6.42 10.09
CA ASP A 170 10.48 7.40 9.97
C ASP A 170 10.60 7.95 8.54
N ARG A 171 11.42 8.98 8.34
CA ARG A 171 11.58 9.62 7.03
C ARG A 171 12.13 8.65 5.97
N ASN A 172 12.99 7.71 6.37
CA ASN A 172 13.67 6.81 5.44
C ASN A 172 12.91 5.51 5.19
N LEU A 173 11.73 5.34 5.81
CA LEU A 173 10.91 4.13 5.71
C LEU A 173 11.70 2.87 6.09
N LYS A 174 12.57 2.97 7.11
CA LYS A 174 13.36 1.86 7.65
C LYS A 174 12.90 1.43 9.04
N SER A 175 12.20 2.31 9.75
CA SER A 175 11.70 2.04 11.09
C SER A 175 10.36 2.71 11.32
N GLY A 176 9.63 2.25 12.33
CA GLY A 176 8.38 2.88 12.72
C GLY A 176 7.99 2.57 14.15
N VAL A 177 7.07 3.36 14.67
CA VAL A 177 6.39 3.11 15.94
C VAL A 177 4.90 3.09 15.71
N ALA A 178 4.20 2.17 16.36
CA ALA A 178 2.76 2.08 16.25
C ALA A 178 2.08 2.02 17.61
N ALA A 179 0.84 2.46 17.64
CA ALA A 179 -0.10 2.25 18.72
C ALA A 179 -1.31 1.50 18.17
N TYR A 180 -1.79 0.50 18.91
CA TYR A 180 -2.95 -0.29 18.51
C TYR A 180 -3.93 -0.46 19.66
N PHE A 181 -5.18 -0.73 19.31
CA PHE A 181 -6.18 -1.25 20.23
C PHE A 181 -7.14 -2.17 19.50
N ASN A 182 -7.75 -3.10 20.23
CA ASN A 182 -8.84 -3.91 19.71
C ASN A 182 -10.20 -3.54 20.32
N SER A 183 -11.24 -4.05 19.68
CA SER A 183 -12.64 -3.96 20.05
C SER A 183 -13.23 -5.36 20.07
N ASN A 184 -14.17 -5.58 21.00
CA ASN A 184 -14.77 -6.89 21.31
C ASN A 184 -13.83 -7.90 21.98
N GLY A 185 -14.41 -8.77 22.80
CA GLY A 185 -13.67 -9.73 23.61
C GLY A 185 -12.82 -9.07 24.71
N ARG A 186 -11.64 -9.63 24.98
CA ARG A 186 -10.67 -9.05 25.93
C ARG A 186 -9.99 -7.85 25.26
N ARG A 187 -10.43 -6.66 25.66
CA ARG A 187 -9.88 -5.40 25.19
C ARG A 187 -8.40 -5.32 25.54
N THR A 188 -7.58 -5.06 24.54
CA THR A 188 -6.14 -4.84 24.66
C THR A 188 -5.76 -3.62 23.84
N PHE A 189 -4.74 -2.93 24.33
CA PHE A 189 -4.07 -1.85 23.62
C PHE A 189 -2.59 -1.94 23.92
N GLY A 190 -1.80 -1.34 23.04
CA GLY A 190 -0.36 -1.44 23.16
C GLY A 190 0.37 -0.59 22.15
N LYS A 191 1.68 -0.77 22.17
CA LYS A 191 2.62 -0.12 21.25
C LYS A 191 3.48 -1.15 20.56
N MET A 192 3.98 -0.80 19.39
CA MET A 192 4.87 -1.63 18.58
C MET A 192 6.05 -0.79 18.12
N SER A 193 7.22 -1.42 18.00
CA SER A 193 8.37 -0.89 17.28
C SER A 193 8.67 -1.80 16.10
N LEU A 194 8.89 -1.19 14.93
CA LEU A 194 9.03 -1.89 13.65
C LEU A 194 10.38 -1.55 13.02
N CYS A 195 11.01 -2.55 12.41
CA CYS A 195 12.20 -2.41 11.58
C CYS A 195 11.96 -3.09 10.24
N LYS A 196 12.24 -2.40 9.13
CA LYS A 196 12.09 -2.97 7.80
C LYS A 196 13.16 -4.04 7.58
N GLU A 197 12.76 -5.19 7.08
CA GLU A 197 13.71 -6.26 6.74
C GLU A 197 14.45 -5.88 5.45
N GLU A 198 15.77 -6.08 5.45
CA GLU A 198 16.57 -5.91 4.24
C GLU A 198 16.31 -7.12 3.33
N SER A 199 15.79 -6.86 2.14
CA SER A 199 15.58 -7.86 1.08
C SER A 199 16.72 -7.89 0.08
#